data_AF-A0A062U7J2-F1
#
_entry.id   AF-A0A062U7J2-F1
#
_cell.length_a   1.000
_cell.length_b   1.000
_cell.length_c   1.000
_cell.angle_alpha   90.00
_cell.angle_beta   90.00
_cell.angle_gamma   90.00
#
_symmetry.space_group_name_H-M   'P 1'
#
loop_
_entity.id
_entity.type
_entity.pdbx_description
1 polymer ?
#
loop_
_entity_poly.entity_id
_entity_poly.type
_entity_poly.pdbx_seq_one_letter_code
_entity_poly.pdbx_strand_id
1 'polypeptide(L)'
;MLQRFLTFDKLIGTTLIKVLYYIGLIGIALYAVIMFLLGLGVMVSQSFFGGIGMIIAAIIGGAVSLLFWRFMCELYMLFFRISDDVRELKEMKTGTPPAAPVTATPPPEV
;
A
#
# COMPACT_ATOMS: atom_id res chain seq x y z
N MET A 1 6.54 1.98 18.94
CA MET A 1 5.87 1.47 17.71
C MET A 1 6.08 2.40 16.52
N LEU A 2 5.79 3.71 16.62
CA LEU A 2 5.92 4.69 15.53
C LEU A 2 7.36 4.94 15.05
N GLN A 3 8.35 4.86 15.94
CA GLN A 3 9.76 5.09 15.60
C GLN A 3 10.29 4.13 14.53
N ARG A 4 9.86 2.85 14.53
CA ARG A 4 10.24 1.85 13.50
C ARG A 4 9.75 2.19 12.09
N PHE A 5 8.71 3.03 11.96
CA PHE A 5 8.24 3.50 10.65
C PHE A 5 9.01 4.73 10.17
N LEU A 6 9.71 5.43 11.07
CA LEU A 6 10.52 6.61 10.80
C LEU A 6 12.01 6.28 10.61
N THR A 7 12.45 5.07 10.96
CA THR A 7 13.82 4.60 10.72
C THR A 7 13.87 3.74 9.46
N PHE A 8 14.66 4.17 8.47
CA PHE A 8 14.79 3.52 7.15
C PHE A 8 15.82 2.37 7.10
N ASP A 9 16.31 1.91 8.25
CA ASP A 9 17.43 0.95 8.33
C ASP A 9 17.09 -0.45 7.81
N LYS A 10 15.81 -0.79 7.69
CA LYS A 10 15.34 -2.06 7.11
C LYS A 10 14.25 -1.78 6.09
N LEU A 11 14.28 -2.48 4.96
CA LEU A 11 13.20 -2.51 3.97
C LEU A 11 11.91 -3.04 4.65
N ILE A 12 11.17 -2.14 5.31
CA ILE A 12 9.82 -2.36 5.84
C ILE A 12 8.77 -2.12 4.74
N GLY A 13 9.23 -1.90 3.49
CA GLY A 13 8.45 -1.48 2.33
C GLY A 13 7.12 -2.24 2.19
N THR A 14 7.15 -3.56 2.19
CA THR A 14 5.94 -4.39 2.04
C THR A 14 4.92 -4.18 3.15
N THR A 15 5.35 -3.99 4.40
CA THR A 15 4.42 -3.73 5.52
C THR A 15 3.87 -2.32 5.45
N LEU A 16 4.70 -1.33 5.10
CA LEU A 16 4.28 0.06 4.94
C LEU A 16 3.25 0.21 3.81
N ILE A 17 3.46 -0.46 2.67
CA ILE A 17 2.51 -0.43 1.54
C ILE A 17 1.16 -1.03 1.93
N LYS A 18 1.12 -2.08 2.76
CA LYS A 18 -0.15 -2.62 3.26
C LYS A 18 -0.92 -1.60 4.09
N VAL A 19 -0.23 -0.85 4.96
CA VAL A 19 -0.86 0.24 5.74
C VAL A 19 -1.36 1.33 4.80
N LEU A 20 -0.53 1.74 3.84
CA LEU A 20 -0.89 2.73 2.82
C LEU A 20 -2.13 2.28 2.01
N TYR A 21 -2.21 0.99 1.65
CA TYR A 21 -3.34 0.45 0.91
C TYR A 21 -4.68 0.68 1.63
N TYR A 22 -4.74 0.38 2.93
CA TYR A 22 -5.97 0.61 3.72
C TYR A 22 -6.29 2.10 3.88
N ILE A 23 -5.28 2.95 4.08
CA ILE A 23 -5.49 4.41 4.14
C ILE A 23 -6.05 4.91 2.81
N GLY A 24 -5.51 4.46 1.68
CA GLY A 24 -6.02 4.83 0.37
C GLY A 24 -7.42 4.31 0.09
N LEU A 25 -7.77 3.09 0.54
CA LEU A 25 -9.14 2.59 0.44
C LEU A 25 -10.13 3.49 1.20
N ILE A 26 -9.79 3.90 2.42
CA ILE A 26 -10.60 4.84 3.21
C ILE A 26 -10.72 6.17 2.46
N GLY A 27 -9.61 6.68 1.92
CA GLY A 27 -9.61 7.92 1.14
C GLY A 27 -10.51 7.85 -0.10
N ILE A 28 -10.46 6.77 -0.87
CA ILE A 28 -11.29 6.56 -2.06
C ILE A 28 -12.77 6.42 -1.67
N ALA A 29 -13.07 5.70 -0.59
CA ALA A 29 -14.43 5.56 -0.10
C ALA A 29 -15.02 6.93 0.33
N LEU A 30 -14.26 7.71 1.10
CA LEU A 30 -14.67 9.05 1.50
C LEU A 30 -14.85 9.98 0.30
N TYR A 31 -13.91 9.95 -0.66
CA TYR A 31 -14.01 10.71 -1.90
C TYR A 31 -15.28 10.37 -2.69
N ALA A 32 -15.58 9.09 -2.86
CA ALA A 32 -16.78 8.64 -3.56
C ALA A 32 -18.06 9.11 -2.86
N VAL A 33 -18.11 9.04 -1.52
CA VAL A 33 -19.25 9.54 -0.73
C VAL A 33 -19.40 11.06 -0.87
N ILE A 34 -18.31 11.81 -0.77
CA ILE A 34 -18.33 13.27 -0.94
C ILE A 34 -18.85 13.63 -2.32
N MET A 35 -18.31 13.02 -3.38
CA MET A 35 -18.75 13.29 -4.75
C MET A 35 -20.21 12.91 -4.99
N PHE A 36 -20.68 11.83 -4.38
CA PHE A 36 -22.08 11.44 -4.42
C PHE A 36 -22.99 12.51 -3.77
N LEU A 37 -22.64 12.97 -2.57
CA LEU A 37 -23.40 14.01 -1.86
C LEU A 37 -23.38 15.34 -2.59
N LEU A 38 -22.23 15.73 -3.18
CA LEU A 38 -22.13 16.91 -4.03
C LEU A 38 -23.01 16.79 -5.27
N GLY A 39 -23.06 15.61 -5.89
CA GLY A 39 -23.96 15.32 -7.01
C GLY A 39 -25.42 15.55 -6.64
N LEU A 40 -25.87 15.04 -5.49
CA LEU A 40 -27.22 15.29 -4.97
C LEU A 40 -27.48 16.78 -4.72
N GLY A 41 -26.51 17.49 -4.14
CA GLY A 41 -26.60 18.94 -3.94
C GLY A 41 -26.83 19.68 -5.25
N VAL A 42 -26.06 19.35 -6.29
CA VAL A 42 -26.19 19.95 -7.63
C VAL A 42 -27.53 19.66 -8.28
N MET A 43 -28.13 18.47 -8.06
CA MET A 43 -29.47 18.16 -8.55
C MET A 43 -30.52 19.13 -8.02
N VAL A 44 -30.37 19.57 -6.77
CA VAL A 44 -31.31 20.47 -6.09
C VAL A 44 -31.00 21.94 -6.39
N SER A 45 -29.72 22.32 -6.40
CA SER A 45 -29.32 23.74 -6.44
C SER A 45 -29.07 24.31 -7.84
N GLN A 46 -28.75 23.48 -8.83
CA GLN A 46 -28.30 23.97 -10.15
C GLN A 46 -28.97 23.25 -11.32
N SER A 47 -28.77 21.93 -11.44
CA SER A 47 -29.26 21.16 -12.57
C SER A 47 -29.42 19.69 -12.20
N PHE A 48 -30.63 19.18 -12.37
CA PHE A 48 -30.95 17.79 -12.15
C PHE A 48 -30.06 16.85 -12.98
N PHE A 49 -29.93 17.11 -14.29
CA PHE A 49 -29.09 16.30 -15.18
C PHE A 49 -27.59 16.46 -14.87
N GLY A 50 -27.15 17.65 -14.47
CA GLY A 50 -25.77 17.88 -14.06
C GLY A 50 -25.37 17.06 -12.82
N GLY A 51 -26.27 17.00 -11.84
CA GLY A 51 -26.05 16.22 -10.63
C GLY A 51 -26.08 14.70 -10.88
N ILE A 52 -26.97 14.21 -11.75
CA ILE A 52 -26.94 12.80 -12.20
C ILE A 52 -25.60 12.47 -12.87
N GLY A 53 -25.11 13.34 -13.75
CA GLY A 53 -23.81 13.18 -14.41
C GLY A 53 -22.66 13.06 -13.40
N MET A 54 -22.66 13.89 -12.35
CA MET A 54 -21.68 13.79 -11.27
C MET A 54 -21.78 12.51 -10.46
N ILE A 55 -22.98 12.02 -10.15
CA ILE A 55 -23.17 10.76 -9.42
C ILE A 55 -22.63 9.58 -10.24
N ILE A 56 -22.94 9.54 -11.54
CA ILE A 56 -22.42 8.49 -12.44
C ILE A 56 -20.89 8.57 -12.51
N ALA A 57 -20.34 9.79 -12.65
CA ALA A 57 -18.89 10.00 -12.66
C ALA A 57 -18.24 9.60 -11.32
N ALA A 58 -18.91 9.80 -10.19
CA ALA A 58 -18.41 9.38 -8.87
C ALA A 58 -18.34 7.85 -8.75
N ILE A 59 -19.33 7.13 -9.27
CA ILE A 59 -19.35 5.65 -9.24
C ILE A 59 -18.27 5.09 -10.16
N ILE A 60 -18.22 5.55 -11.41
CA ILE A 60 -17.22 5.09 -12.39
C ILE A 60 -15.81 5.48 -11.92
N GLY A 61 -15.64 6.74 -11.52
CA GLY A 61 -14.38 7.27 -11.00
C GLY A 61 -13.92 6.51 -9.77
N GLY A 62 -14.82 6.22 -8.82
CA GLY A 62 -14.52 5.41 -7.65
C GLY A 62 -14.04 4.00 -8.00
N ALA A 63 -14.72 3.31 -8.92
CA ALA A 63 -14.32 1.98 -9.37
C ALA A 63 -12.95 1.99 -10.06
N VAL A 64 -12.71 2.97 -10.95
CA VAL A 64 -11.43 3.15 -11.64
C VAL A 64 -10.32 3.48 -10.63
N SER A 65 -10.57 4.36 -9.67
CA SER A 65 -9.63 4.71 -8.61
C SER A 65 -9.28 3.51 -7.74
N LEU A 66 -10.24 2.63 -7.41
CA LEU A 66 -9.97 1.41 -6.65
C LEU A 66 -9.04 0.45 -7.41
N LEU A 67 -9.31 0.23 -8.70
CA LEU A 67 -8.47 -0.62 -9.55
C LEU A 67 -7.07 -0.02 -9.72
N PHE A 68 -7.00 1.27 -10.00
CA PHE A 68 -5.74 2.00 -10.14
C PHE A 68 -4.92 1.95 -8.85
N TRP A 69 -5.55 2.17 -7.70
CA TRP A 69 -4.90 2.11 -6.39
C TRP A 69 -4.35 0.71 -6.09
N ARG A 70 -5.15 -0.32 -6.40
CA ARG A 70 -4.72 -1.72 -6.25
C ARG A 70 -3.49 -2.01 -7.11
N PHE A 71 -3.54 -1.63 -8.38
CA PHE A 71 -2.44 -1.80 -9.32
C PHE A 71 -1.17 -1.07 -8.86
N MET A 72 -1.27 0.18 -8.41
CA MET A 72 -0.13 0.95 -7.91
C MET A 72 0.48 0.33 -6.66
N CYS A 73 -0.33 -0.11 -5.69
CA CYS A 73 0.17 -0.78 -4.50
C CYS A 73 0.90 -2.09 -4.84
N GLU A 74 0.39 -2.85 -5.82
CA GLU A 74 1.01 -4.09 -6.28
C GLU A 74 2.34 -3.83 -7.01
N LEU A 75 2.39 -2.79 -7.85
CA LEU A 75 3.61 -2.35 -8.52
C LEU A 75 4.71 -1.97 -7.50
N TYR A 76 4.35 -1.24 -6.44
CA TYR A 76 5.31 -0.89 -5.38
C TYR A 76 5.80 -2.12 -4.60
N MET A 77 4.92 -3.08 -4.28
CA MET A 77 5.34 -4.32 -3.62
C MET A 77 6.25 -5.15 -4.51
N LEU A 78 5.98 -5.18 -5.83
CA LEU A 78 6.80 -5.87 -6.82
C LEU A 78 8.22 -5.30 -6.86
N PHE A 79 8.39 -3.98 -6.84
CA PHE A 79 9.73 -3.37 -6.81
C PHE A 79 10.53 -3.78 -5.57
N PHE A 80 9.90 -3.81 -4.39
CA PHE A 80 10.56 -4.27 -3.18
C PHE A 80 10.96 -5.75 -3.27
N ARG A 81 10.07 -6.59 -3.81
CA ARG A 81 10.37 -8.01 -4.05
C ARG A 81 11.58 -8.19 -4.99
N ILE A 82 11.61 -7.46 -6.10
CA ILE A 82 12.76 -7.49 -7.03
C ILE A 82 14.05 -7.10 -6.32
N SER A 83 14.01 -6.10 -5.44
CA SER A 83 15.20 -5.68 -4.69
C SER A 83 15.71 -6.77 -3.73
N ASP A 84 14.81 -7.54 -3.13
CA ASP A 84 15.15 -8.66 -2.26
C ASP A 84 15.71 -9.84 -3.07
N ASP A 85 15.04 -10.20 -4.18
CA ASP A 85 15.47 -11.28 -5.09
C ASP A 85 16.90 -11.02 -5.63
N VAL A 86 17.22 -9.77 -5.98
CA VAL A 86 18.58 -9.39 -6.45
C VAL A 86 19.63 -9.51 -5.33
N ARG A 87 19.27 -9.21 -4.08
CA ARG A 87 20.18 -9.39 -2.94
C ARG A 87 20.47 -10.87 -2.71
N GLU A 88 19.45 -11.71 -2.77
CA GLU A 88 19.59 -13.17 -2.64
C GLU A 88 20.47 -13.76 -3.76
N LEU A 89 20.25 -13.36 -5.02
CA LEU A 89 21.07 -13.77 -6.16
C LEU A 89 22.55 -13.38 -5.98
N LYS A 90 22.81 -12.18 -5.41
CA LYS A 90 24.17 -11.73 -5.13
C LYS A 90 24.84 -12.59 -4.05
N GLU A 91 24.13 -12.89 -2.96
CA GLU A 91 24.63 -13.72 -1.86
C GLU A 91 25.00 -15.13 -2.33
N MET A 92 24.12 -15.77 -3.11
CA MET A 92 24.38 -17.08 -3.74
C MET A 92 25.63 -17.05 -4.64
N LYS A 93 25.82 -15.99 -5.43
CA LYS A 93 26.97 -15.86 -6.33
C LYS A 93 28.29 -15.62 -5.59
N THR A 94 28.27 -14.93 -4.44
CA THR A 94 29.48 -14.68 -3.63
C THR A 94 29.85 -15.82 -2.68
N GLY A 95 29.05 -16.89 -2.60
CA GLY A 95 29.38 -18.08 -1.80
C GLY A 95 29.58 -17.81 -0.31
N THR A 96 29.07 -16.68 0.21
CA THR A 96 29.12 -16.39 1.64
C THR A 96 28.06 -17.27 2.30
N PRO A 97 28.44 -18.25 3.15
CA PRO A 97 27.46 -19.09 3.81
C PRO A 97 26.53 -18.21 4.65
N PRO A 98 25.24 -18.56 4.79
CA PRO A 98 24.36 -17.90 5.75
C PRO A 98 25.09 -17.88 7.08
N ALA A 99 25.27 -16.70 7.67
CA ALA A 99 25.84 -16.59 9.01
C ALA A 99 25.01 -17.51 9.91
N ALA A 100 25.59 -18.65 10.28
CA ALA A 100 24.91 -19.65 11.07
C ALA A 100 24.36 -18.95 12.32
N PRO A 101 23.12 -19.27 12.75
CA PRO A 101 22.64 -18.77 14.03
C PRO A 101 23.68 -19.16 15.05
N VAL A 102 24.31 -18.16 15.68
CA VAL A 102 25.29 -18.35 16.74
C VAL A 102 24.58 -19.18 17.79
N THR A 103 24.88 -20.47 17.78
CA THR A 103 24.35 -21.44 18.71
C THR A 103 24.75 -20.92 20.07
N ALA A 104 23.74 -20.54 20.86
CA ALA A 104 23.93 -20.18 22.25
C ALA A 104 24.62 -21.38 22.91
N THR A 105 25.89 -21.19 23.25
CA THR A 105 26.66 -22.13 24.07
C THR A 105 25.91 -22.28 25.40
N PRO A 106 25.51 -23.48 25.83
CA PRO A 106 25.03 -23.67 27.18
C PRO A 106 26.20 -23.41 28.14
N PRO A 107 25.99 -22.74 29.28
CA PRO A 107 27.02 -22.58 30.30
C PRO A 107 27.47 -23.97 30.83
N PRO A 108 28.75 -24.16 31.20
CA PRO A 108 29.14 -25.35 31.95
C PRO A 108 28.54 -25.25 33.37
N GLU A 109 27.60 -26.14 33.69
CA GLU A 109 27.21 -26.40 35.09
C GLU A 109 28.38 -27.11 35.78
N VAL A 110 28.85 -26.52 36.87
CA VAL A 110 29.79 -27.09 37.86
C VAL A 110 29.05 -27.26 39.17
#